data_AF-A0A9D7QTA2-F1
#
_entry.id   AF-A0A9D7QTA2-F1
#
_cell.length_a   1.000
_cell.length_b   1.000
_cell.length_c   1.000
_cell.angle_alpha   90.00
_cell.angle_beta   90.00
_cell.angle_gamma   90.00
#
_symmetry.space_group_name_H-M   'P 1'
#
loop_
_entity.id
_entity.type
_entity.pdbx_description
1 polymer ?
#
loop_
_entity_poly.entity_id
_entity_poly.type
_entity_poly.pdbx_seq_one_letter_code
_entity_poly.pdbx_strand_id
1 'polypeptide(L)'
;GGILSTTEDMYKWSQALQTNIILNEDVTKKLFSPKLRSGETENSYYAYGWDVSRTNKNTIRYGHNGYNRIFYADLMIYPVEKVVLIWLSNKSNEEFNELNKELSRIILNPDYVPIIPATDNSANREFTSLIIETIKSSGLNKAREVYSAANGSPALLNM
;
A
#
# COMPACT_ATOMS: atom_id res chain seq x y z
N GLY A 1 8.73 -12.83 -9.20
CA GLY A 1 7.63 -13.43 -8.43
C GLY A 1 7.22 -14.74 -9.09
N GLY A 2 6.83 -15.74 -8.30
CA GLY A 2 6.49 -17.09 -8.80
C GLY A 2 6.14 -18.10 -7.71
N ILE A 3 6.33 -17.74 -6.44
CA ILE A 3 5.88 -18.53 -5.28
C ILE A 3 4.38 -18.32 -5.09
N LEU A 4 3.65 -19.42 -4.92
CA LEU A 4 2.26 -19.43 -4.47
C LEU A 4 2.24 -19.85 -3.00
N SER A 5 1.42 -19.19 -2.19
CA SER A 5 1.37 -19.41 -0.75
C SER A 5 -0.01 -19.06 -0.18
N THR A 6 -0.21 -19.32 1.10
CA THR A 6 -1.43 -19.01 1.86
C THR A 6 -1.15 -17.90 2.88
N THR A 7 -2.19 -17.27 3.41
CA THR A 7 -2.02 -16.28 4.50
C THR A 7 -1.41 -16.91 5.75
N GLU A 8 -1.75 -18.17 6.04
CA GLU A 8 -1.18 -18.91 7.18
C GLU A 8 0.32 -19.17 7.00
N ASP A 9 0.76 -19.57 5.81
CA ASP A 9 2.18 -19.77 5.51
C ASP A 9 2.94 -18.45 5.54
N MET A 10 2.37 -17.38 4.98
CA MET A 10 2.96 -16.05 5.04
C MET A 10 3.05 -15.51 6.48
N TYR A 11 2.10 -15.86 7.34
CA TYR A 11 2.17 -15.57 8.77
C TYR A 11 3.33 -16.31 9.42
N LYS A 12 3.44 -17.63 9.23
CA LYS A 12 4.57 -18.44 9.74
C LYS A 12 5.91 -17.91 9.23
N TRP A 13 5.98 -17.55 7.96
CA TRP A 13 7.14 -16.91 7.34
C TRP A 13 7.51 -15.60 8.04
N SER A 14 6.54 -14.72 8.29
CA SER A 14 6.77 -13.46 9.01
C SER A 14 7.32 -13.67 10.42
N GLN A 15 6.88 -14.72 11.12
CA GLN A 15 7.37 -15.07 12.45
C GLN A 15 8.79 -15.62 12.37
N ALA A 16 9.04 -16.56 11.44
CA ALA A 16 10.33 -17.22 11.30
C ALA A 16 11.47 -16.26 10.90
N LEU A 17 11.15 -15.19 10.15
CA LEU A 17 12.08 -14.10 9.84
C LEU A 17 12.46 -13.25 11.05
N GLN A 18 11.61 -13.20 12.09
CA GLN A 18 11.83 -12.39 13.29
C GLN A 18 12.48 -13.15 14.44
N THR A 19 12.48 -14.49 14.39
CA THR A 19 12.94 -15.34 15.49
C THR A 19 14.33 -15.94 15.27
N ASN A 20 15.05 -15.51 14.23
CA ASN A 20 16.36 -16.03 13.83
C ASN A 20 16.41 -17.57 13.65
N ILE A 21 15.26 -18.21 13.41
CA ILE A 21 15.19 -19.67 13.21
C ILE A 21 15.70 -20.06 11.83
N ILE A 22 15.50 -19.19 10.82
CA ILE A 22 15.91 -19.44 9.43
C ILE A 22 17.28 -18.82 9.14
N LEU A 23 17.52 -17.62 9.64
CA LEU A 23 18.76 -16.87 9.49
C LEU A 23 19.28 -16.50 10.87
N ASN A 24 20.59 -16.59 11.08
CA ASN A 24 21.18 -16.08 12.32
C ASN A 24 21.06 -14.54 12.38
N GLU A 25 21.28 -13.97 13.57
CA GLU A 25 21.11 -12.54 13.82
C GLU A 25 21.91 -11.65 12.85
N ASP A 26 23.16 -11.99 12.58
CA ASP A 26 24.03 -11.21 11.67
C ASP A 26 23.49 -11.18 10.24
N VAL A 27 22.95 -12.31 9.76
CA VAL A 27 22.38 -12.41 8.41
C VAL A 27 21.01 -11.74 8.36
N THR A 28 20.18 -11.88 9.39
CA THR A 28 18.90 -11.15 9.53
C THR A 28 19.12 -9.65 9.51
N LYS A 29 20.14 -9.15 10.21
CA LYS A 29 20.49 -7.73 10.20
C LYS A 29 20.91 -7.26 8.81
N LYS A 30 21.69 -8.05 8.07
CA LYS A 30 22.06 -7.73 6.69
C LYS A 30 20.87 -7.75 5.73
N LEU A 31 19.92 -8.67 5.92
CA LEU A 31 18.70 -8.77 5.13
C LEU A 31 17.87 -7.47 5.18
N PHE A 32 17.68 -6.93 6.39
CA PHE A 32 16.81 -5.78 6.63
C PHE A 32 17.54 -4.43 6.71
N SER A 33 18.85 -4.41 6.91
CA SER A 33 19.61 -3.16 7.11
C SER A 33 20.99 -3.22 6.43
N PRO A 34 21.02 -3.34 5.08
CA PRO A 34 22.28 -3.33 4.34
C PRO A 34 22.88 -1.92 4.33
N LYS A 35 24.13 -1.82 3.83
CA LYS A 35 24.73 -0.50 3.55
C LYS A 35 23.84 0.27 2.59
N LEU A 36 23.43 1.48 2.99
CA LEU A 36 22.61 2.37 2.18
C LEU A 36 23.31 2.74 0.87
N ARG A 37 22.53 2.80 -0.21
CA ARG A 37 22.97 3.28 -1.52
C ARG A 37 22.95 4.81 -1.53
N SER A 38 23.58 5.40 -2.53
CA SER A 38 23.56 6.87 -2.69
C SER A 38 22.13 7.38 -2.82
N GLY A 39 21.75 8.35 -1.99
CA GLY A 39 20.41 8.95 -1.97
C GLY A 39 19.38 8.25 -1.06
N GLU A 40 19.69 7.07 -0.53
CA GLU A 40 18.85 6.43 0.49
C GLU A 40 19.12 7.03 1.88
N THR A 41 18.14 6.97 2.77
CA THR A 41 18.27 7.46 4.16
C THR A 41 17.74 6.43 5.13
N GLU A 42 18.16 6.50 6.40
CA GLU A 42 17.63 5.65 7.47
C GLU A 42 16.12 5.85 7.75
N ASN A 43 15.48 6.86 7.15
CA ASN A 43 14.03 7.04 7.23
C ASN A 43 13.28 6.14 6.25
N SER A 44 13.86 5.86 5.07
CA SER A 44 13.28 4.99 4.05
C SER A 44 14.36 4.51 3.08
N TYR A 45 14.46 3.20 2.89
CA TYR A 45 15.43 2.56 1.99
C TYR A 45 14.95 1.18 1.51
N TYR A 46 15.55 0.67 0.43
CA TYR A 46 15.24 -0.65 -0.10
C TYR A 46 16.35 -1.65 0.27
N ALA A 47 16.03 -2.55 1.20
CA ALA A 47 16.93 -3.58 1.66
C ALA A 47 17.04 -4.77 0.67
N TYR A 48 17.40 -5.95 1.13
CA TYR A 48 17.48 -7.14 0.27
C TYR A 48 16.09 -7.75 0.06
N GLY A 49 15.31 -7.12 -0.83
CA GLY A 49 13.96 -7.56 -1.19
C GLY A 49 12.87 -7.02 -0.26
N TRP A 50 13.13 -5.92 0.46
CA TRP A 50 12.19 -5.31 1.40
C TRP A 50 12.25 -3.79 1.34
N ASP A 51 11.08 -3.16 1.32
CA ASP A 51 10.92 -1.74 1.65
C ASP A 51 11.00 -1.56 3.16
N VAL A 52 11.98 -0.77 3.60
CA VAL A 52 12.19 -0.48 5.02
C VAL A 52 11.95 1.00 5.26
N SER A 53 11.15 1.33 6.26
CA SER A 53 10.87 2.74 6.60
C SER A 53 10.57 2.92 8.06
N ARG A 54 10.78 4.16 8.55
CA ARG A 54 10.37 4.57 9.89
C ARG A 54 8.88 4.90 9.93
N THR A 55 8.21 4.45 10.98
CA THR A 55 6.83 4.81 11.29
C THR A 55 6.79 6.18 11.98
N ASN A 56 5.60 6.76 12.12
CA ASN A 56 5.38 7.99 12.90
C ASN A 56 5.74 7.83 14.39
N LYS A 57 5.84 6.60 14.90
CA LYS A 57 6.28 6.28 16.27
C LYS A 57 7.80 6.05 16.35
N ASN A 58 8.54 6.33 15.28
CA ASN A 58 9.98 6.12 15.16
C ASN A 58 10.41 4.63 15.29
N THR A 59 9.50 3.70 15.05
CA THR A 59 9.76 2.25 14.91
C THR A 59 9.98 1.89 13.45
N ILE A 60 10.39 0.65 13.15
CA ILE A 60 10.66 0.20 11.79
C ILE A 60 9.48 -0.62 11.25
N ARG A 61 9.12 -0.38 9.98
CA ARG A 61 8.25 -1.24 9.18
C ARG A 61 9.07 -1.92 8.09
N TYR A 62 8.88 -3.23 7.94
CA TYR A 62 9.30 -3.98 6.74
C TYR A 62 8.09 -4.22 5.85
N GLY A 63 8.22 -4.00 4.55
CA GLY A 63 7.16 -4.24 3.59
C GLY A 63 7.67 -4.81 2.28
N HIS A 64 6.84 -5.56 1.58
CA HIS A 64 7.06 -5.86 0.16
C HIS A 64 5.74 -6.28 -0.47
N ASN A 65 5.52 -5.84 -1.71
CA ASN A 65 4.34 -6.19 -2.48
C ASN A 65 4.69 -6.92 -3.78
N GLY A 66 3.76 -7.75 -4.25
CA GLY A 66 3.86 -8.51 -5.48
C GLY A 66 2.63 -8.27 -6.36
N TYR A 67 2.86 -8.07 -7.66
CA TYR A 67 1.80 -7.87 -8.64
C TYR A 67 2.17 -8.52 -9.96
N ASN A 68 1.22 -9.20 -10.60
CA ASN A 68 1.41 -9.80 -11.93
C ASN A 68 0.20 -9.61 -12.86
N ARG A 69 -0.62 -8.58 -12.66
CA ARG A 69 -1.87 -8.29 -13.40
C ARG A 69 -3.04 -9.27 -13.19
N ILE A 70 -2.82 -10.35 -12.43
CA ILE A 70 -3.87 -11.32 -12.06
C ILE A 70 -3.99 -11.35 -10.55
N PHE A 71 -2.86 -11.53 -9.88
CA PHE A 71 -2.73 -11.57 -8.44
C PHE A 71 -2.10 -10.29 -7.90
N TYR A 72 -2.51 -9.96 -6.69
CA TYR A 72 -1.86 -8.96 -5.85
C TYR A 72 -1.54 -9.58 -4.49
N ALA A 73 -0.37 -9.26 -3.96
CA ALA A 73 0.07 -9.65 -2.63
C ALA A 73 0.76 -8.48 -1.95
N ASP A 74 0.54 -8.30 -0.66
CA ASP A 74 1.26 -7.33 0.16
C ASP A 74 1.48 -7.88 1.58
N LEU A 75 2.67 -7.66 2.09
CA LEU A 75 3.08 -8.07 3.42
C LEU A 75 3.71 -6.87 4.11
N MET A 76 3.17 -6.47 5.26
CA MET A 76 3.76 -5.47 6.15
C MET A 76 4.00 -6.07 7.53
N ILE A 77 5.20 -5.86 8.07
CA ILE A 77 5.63 -6.34 9.39
C ILE A 77 6.05 -5.13 10.24
N TYR A 78 5.48 -5.03 11.43
CA TYR A 78 5.78 -4.03 12.47
C TYR A 78 6.28 -4.77 13.72
N PRO A 79 7.59 -5.03 13.83
CA PRO A 79 8.12 -5.91 14.87
C PRO A 79 7.89 -5.40 16.29
N VAL A 80 8.02 -4.08 16.51
CA VAL A 80 7.85 -3.46 17.84
C VAL A 80 6.40 -3.53 18.29
N GLU A 81 5.47 -3.22 17.38
CA GLU A 81 4.03 -3.24 17.63
C GLU A 81 3.42 -4.63 17.58
N LYS A 82 4.19 -5.65 17.18
CA LYS A 82 3.76 -7.05 17.02
C LYS A 82 2.56 -7.17 16.07
N VAL A 83 2.56 -6.36 15.03
CA VAL A 83 1.52 -6.34 13.99
C VAL A 83 2.10 -6.89 12.69
N VAL A 84 1.34 -7.76 12.04
CA VAL A 84 1.60 -8.21 10.68
C VAL A 84 0.33 -8.09 9.86
N LEU A 85 0.44 -7.49 8.69
CA LEU A 85 -0.65 -7.35 7.73
C LEU A 85 -0.29 -8.16 6.50
N ILE A 86 -1.16 -9.09 6.14
CA ILE A 86 -0.99 -9.98 4.99
C ILE A 86 -2.24 -9.83 4.15
N TRP A 87 -2.05 -9.40 2.90
CA TRP A 87 -3.12 -9.32 1.93
C TRP A 87 -2.75 -10.11 0.69
N LEU A 88 -3.57 -11.11 0.35
CA LEU A 88 -3.47 -11.88 -0.89
C LEU A 88 -4.80 -11.73 -1.65
N SER A 89 -4.73 -11.45 -2.95
CA SER A 89 -5.90 -11.29 -3.80
C SER A 89 -5.71 -12.01 -5.14
N ASN A 90 -6.74 -12.73 -5.58
CA ASN A 90 -6.84 -13.37 -6.90
C ASN A 90 -7.39 -12.42 -7.99
N LYS A 91 -7.55 -11.15 -7.64
CA LYS A 91 -7.74 -10.05 -8.56
C LYS A 91 -6.67 -9.01 -8.28
N SER A 92 -6.36 -8.21 -9.28
CA SER A 92 -5.42 -7.13 -9.12
C SER A 92 -6.06 -5.81 -9.53
N ASN A 93 -5.90 -4.80 -8.70
CA ASN A 93 -6.30 -3.42 -8.95
C ASN A 93 -5.13 -2.53 -8.49
N GLU A 94 -4.87 -1.45 -9.22
CA GLU A 94 -3.78 -0.52 -8.93
C GLU A 94 -3.92 0.16 -7.55
N GLU A 95 -5.14 0.29 -7.04
CA GLU A 95 -5.43 0.87 -5.73
C GLU A 95 -5.21 -0.10 -4.55
N PHE A 96 -4.85 -1.37 -4.83
CA PHE A 96 -4.59 -2.35 -3.78
C PHE A 96 -3.28 -2.11 -3.01
N ASN A 97 -2.48 -1.11 -3.37
CA ASN A 97 -1.34 -0.70 -2.55
C ASN A 97 -1.73 0.06 -1.27
N GLU A 98 -2.97 0.55 -1.16
CA GLU A 98 -3.37 1.40 -0.03
C GLU A 98 -4.02 0.66 1.14
N LEU A 99 -4.71 -0.47 0.93
CA LEU A 99 -5.50 -1.10 2.01
C LEU A 99 -4.67 -1.45 3.24
N ASN A 100 -3.52 -2.12 3.09
CA ASN A 100 -2.68 -2.46 4.23
C ASN A 100 -2.10 -1.20 4.91
N LYS A 101 -1.84 -0.13 4.15
CA LYS A 101 -1.44 1.16 4.74
C LYS A 101 -2.58 1.75 5.57
N GLU A 102 -3.81 1.73 5.07
CA GLU A 102 -4.97 2.22 5.81
C GLU A 102 -5.26 1.37 7.06
N LEU A 103 -5.24 0.04 6.93
CA LEU A 103 -5.36 -0.87 8.07
C LEU A 103 -4.26 -0.61 9.11
N SER A 104 -3.02 -0.35 8.67
CA SER A 104 -1.94 -0.01 9.59
C SER A 104 -2.21 1.29 10.35
N ARG A 105 -2.81 2.30 9.71
CA ARG A 105 -3.17 3.56 10.40
C ARG A 105 -4.28 3.30 11.42
N ILE A 106 -5.31 2.56 11.05
CA ILE A 106 -6.41 2.19 11.97
C ILE A 106 -5.87 1.44 13.19
N ILE A 107 -4.97 0.47 12.99
CA ILE A 107 -4.44 -0.36 14.08
C ILE A 107 -3.43 0.41 14.95
N LEU A 108 -2.57 1.23 14.33
CA LEU A 108 -1.44 1.85 15.01
C LEU A 108 -1.74 3.26 15.54
N ASN A 109 -2.80 3.90 15.07
CA ASN A 109 -3.21 5.25 15.49
C ASN A 109 -4.68 5.24 15.95
N PRO A 110 -4.95 5.18 17.27
CA PRO A 110 -6.31 5.13 17.82
C PRO A 110 -7.20 6.31 17.43
N ASP A 111 -6.62 7.47 17.15
CA ASP A 111 -7.35 8.69 16.76
C ASP A 111 -7.56 8.78 15.24
N TYR A 112 -7.10 7.80 14.46
CA TYR A 112 -7.23 7.79 13.02
C TYR A 112 -8.67 7.46 12.61
N VAL A 113 -9.30 8.38 11.89
CA VAL A 113 -10.59 8.16 11.23
C VAL A 113 -10.32 7.88 9.75
N PRO A 114 -10.57 6.64 9.25
CA PRO A 114 -10.36 6.33 7.85
C PRO A 114 -11.34 7.10 6.96
N ILE A 115 -10.85 7.55 5.81
CA ILE A 115 -11.74 8.04 4.75
C ILE A 115 -12.32 6.82 4.07
N ILE A 116 -13.64 6.63 4.19
CA ILE A 116 -14.34 5.59 3.45
C ILE A 116 -14.60 6.14 2.06
N PRO A 117 -13.99 5.57 1.00
CA PRO A 117 -14.27 6.01 -0.36
C PRO A 117 -15.75 5.77 -0.68
N ALA A 118 -16.35 6.71 -1.42
CA ALA A 118 -17.72 6.57 -1.90
C ALA A 118 -17.84 5.26 -2.71
N THR A 119 -18.93 4.52 -2.51
CA THR A 119 -19.17 3.30 -3.28
C THR A 119 -19.30 3.61 -4.76
N ASP A 120 -18.74 2.74 -5.60
CA ASP A 120 -18.92 2.81 -7.05
C ASP A 120 -20.43 2.84 -7.40
N ASN A 121 -20.86 3.84 -8.15
CA ASN A 121 -22.26 4.08 -8.49
C ASN A 121 -22.37 4.64 -9.92
N SER A 122 -23.58 4.77 -10.45
CA SER A 122 -23.71 5.22 -11.84
C SER A 122 -23.25 6.66 -12.03
N ALA A 123 -23.43 7.52 -11.03
CA ALA A 123 -23.06 8.93 -11.11
C ALA A 123 -21.54 9.12 -11.16
N ASN A 124 -20.77 8.44 -10.31
CA ASN A 124 -19.31 8.55 -10.33
C ASN A 124 -18.67 7.90 -11.58
N ARG A 125 -19.28 6.84 -12.14
CA ARG A 125 -18.88 6.27 -13.45
C ARG A 125 -19.16 7.22 -14.61
N GLU A 126 -20.34 7.85 -14.63
CA GLU A 126 -20.69 8.86 -15.64
C GLU A 126 -19.75 10.06 -15.58
N PHE A 127 -19.47 10.56 -14.37
CA PHE A 127 -18.52 11.65 -14.17
C PHE A 127 -17.10 11.26 -14.62
N THR A 128 -16.62 10.08 -14.25
CA THR A 128 -15.32 9.56 -14.71
C THR A 128 -15.27 9.47 -16.24
N SER A 129 -16.34 8.96 -16.85
CA SER A 129 -16.45 8.87 -18.32
C SER A 129 -16.42 10.25 -18.98
N LEU A 130 -17.13 11.23 -18.43
CA LEU A 130 -17.10 12.61 -18.90
C LEU A 130 -15.68 13.20 -18.88
N ILE A 131 -14.95 13.01 -17.78
CA ILE A 131 -13.57 13.50 -17.66
C ILE A 131 -12.66 12.82 -18.69
N ILE A 132 -12.75 11.49 -18.83
CA ILE A 132 -11.97 10.73 -19.81
C ILE A 132 -12.25 11.21 -21.24
N GLU A 133 -13.52 11.36 -21.61
CA GLU A 133 -13.89 11.83 -22.95
C GLU A 133 -13.48 13.29 -23.19
N THR A 134 -13.50 14.13 -22.15
CA THR A 134 -12.97 15.50 -22.23
C THR A 134 -11.46 15.50 -22.46
N ILE A 135 -10.71 14.62 -21.79
CA ILE A 135 -9.26 14.48 -22.03
C ILE A 135 -9.01 14.07 -23.48
N LYS A 136 -9.74 13.07 -23.99
CA LYS A 136 -9.57 12.55 -25.35
C LYS A 136 -9.92 13.59 -26.42
N SER A 137 -10.99 14.37 -26.21
CA SER A 137 -11.49 15.32 -27.21
C SER A 137 -10.83 16.70 -27.13
N SER A 138 -10.52 17.16 -25.92
CA SER A 138 -10.20 18.57 -25.63
C SER A 138 -8.94 18.76 -24.78
N GLY A 139 -8.27 17.67 -24.37
CA GLY A 139 -7.00 17.70 -23.65
C GLY A 139 -7.13 17.91 -22.13
N LEU A 140 -6.00 17.71 -21.44
CA LEU A 140 -5.91 17.69 -19.98
C LEU A 140 -6.32 19.02 -19.32
N ASN A 141 -5.96 20.16 -19.92
CA ASN A 141 -6.29 21.47 -19.36
C ASN A 141 -7.81 21.67 -19.31
N LYS A 142 -8.53 21.29 -20.36
CA LYS A 142 -9.99 21.41 -20.38
C LYS A 142 -10.64 20.48 -19.36
N ALA A 143 -10.14 19.26 -19.24
CA ALA A 143 -10.64 18.30 -18.25
C ALA A 143 -10.46 18.82 -16.80
N ARG A 144 -9.37 19.54 -16.50
CA ARG A 144 -9.17 20.18 -15.19
C ARG A 144 -10.21 21.25 -14.87
N GLU A 145 -10.59 22.05 -15.87
CA GLU A 145 -11.67 23.04 -15.72
C GLU A 145 -13.01 22.36 -15.42
N VAL A 146 -13.36 21.31 -16.18
CA VAL A 146 -14.60 20.55 -15.99
C VAL A 146 -14.64 19.89 -14.62
N TYR A 147 -13.53 19.27 -14.19
CA TYR A 147 -13.41 18.67 -12.87
C TYR A 147 -13.61 19.71 -11.74
N SER A 148 -12.97 20.88 -11.87
CA SER A 148 -13.06 21.94 -10.86
C SER A 148 -14.47 22.53 -10.76
N ALA A 149 -15.18 22.65 -11.89
CA ALA A 149 -16.57 23.12 -11.91
C ALA A 149 -17.52 22.12 -11.23
N ALA A 150 -17.26 20.82 -11.33
CA ALA A 150 -18.07 19.78 -10.70
C ALA A 150 -17.85 19.68 -9.17
N ASN A 151 -16.63 19.91 -8.68
CA ASN A 151 -16.32 19.94 -7.24
C ASN A 151 -17.00 21.10 -6.48
N GLY A 152 -17.56 22.09 -7.17
CA GLY A 152 -18.38 23.16 -6.58
C GLY A 152 -19.84 22.79 -6.33
N SER A 153 -20.28 21.58 -6.72
CA SER A 153 -21.67 21.12 -6.59
C SER A 153 -21.76 19.95 -5.61
N PRO A 154 -22.26 20.15 -4.37
CA PRO A 154 -22.31 19.12 -3.32
C PRO A 154 -23.11 17.86 -3.67
N ALA A 155 -23.85 17.86 -4.79
CA ALA A 155 -24.68 16.74 -5.22
C ALA A 155 -23.90 15.56 -5.83
N LEU A 156 -22.64 15.76 -6.25
CA LEU A 156 -21.84 14.70 -6.90
C LEU A 156 -20.79 14.05 -5.98
N LEU A 157 -20.55 14.63 -4.80
CA LEU A 157 -19.56 14.15 -3.83
C LEU A 157 -20.17 13.40 -2.65
N ASN A 158 -21.50 13.45 -2.49
CA ASN A 158 -22.25 12.82 -1.39
C ASN A 158 -23.34 11.83 -1.88
N MET A 159 -23.22 11.29 -3.09
CA MET A 159 -24.08 10.20 -3.61
C MET A 159 -23.24 8.99 -4.00
#